data_AF-R4KD32-F1
#
_entry.id   AF-R4KD32-F1
#
_cell.length_a   1.000
_cell.length_b   1.000
_cell.length_c   1.000
_cell.angle_alpha   90.00
_cell.angle_beta   90.00
_cell.angle_gamma   90.00
#
_symmetry.space_group_name_H-M   'P 1'
#
loop_
_entity.id
_entity.type
_entity.pdbx_description
1 polymer ?
#
loop_
_entity_poly.entity_id
_entity_poly.type
_entity_poly.pdbx_seq_one_letter_code
_entity_poly.pdbx_strand_id
1 'polypeptide(L)'
;MIKNICVIDNNGDSISSTYLKRAKQLVKKGRAKWLNEDTIKLIASNTYYGEVKLMSIESKEILNIDLIQAFIEKIINENSVSEKAIDEISKLSNEDLKAAKILQVVESHDRAKTEIAAAFASQLNK
;
A
#
# COMPACT_ATOMS: atom_id res chain seq x y z
N MET A 1 -15.29 11.17 47.48
CA MET A 1 -13.87 11.33 47.11
C MET A 1 -13.78 11.33 45.59
N ILE A 2 -13.22 12.36 44.96
CA ILE A 2 -13.04 12.35 43.49
C ILE A 2 -11.84 11.44 43.21
N LYS A 3 -12.08 10.28 42.58
CA LYS A 3 -11.00 9.34 42.21
C LYS A 3 -10.26 9.92 41.01
N ASN A 4 -8.99 10.27 41.22
CA ASN A 4 -8.11 10.72 40.15
C ASN A 4 -7.52 9.50 39.44
N ILE A 5 -7.39 9.62 38.12
CA ILE A 5 -6.87 8.60 37.21
C ILE A 5 -5.42 8.95 36.90
N CYS A 6 -4.52 8.00 37.08
CA CYS A 6 -3.12 8.12 36.72
C CYS A 6 -2.96 8.09 35.19
N VAL A 7 -2.15 9.00 34.65
CA VAL A 7 -1.85 9.12 33.21
C VAL A 7 -0.39 8.80 33.01
N ILE A 8 -0.10 7.70 32.30
CA ILE A 8 1.25 7.27 31.99
C ILE A 8 1.59 7.48 30.51
N ASP A 9 2.88 7.61 30.22
CA ASP A 9 3.41 7.76 28.88
C ASP A 9 3.57 6.42 28.15
N ASN A 10 4.22 6.45 26.98
CA ASN A 10 4.50 5.26 26.20
C ASN A 10 5.51 4.30 26.86
N ASN A 11 6.43 4.82 27.68
CA ASN A 11 7.49 4.08 28.35
C ASN A 11 7.02 3.48 29.69
N GLY A 12 5.86 3.91 30.19
CA GLY A 12 5.28 3.47 31.45
C GLY A 12 5.46 4.47 32.59
N ASP A 13 6.02 5.64 32.31
CA ASP A 13 6.30 6.67 33.30
C ASP A 13 5.06 7.51 33.59
N SER A 14 4.79 7.77 34.87
CA SER A 14 3.68 8.61 35.30
C SER A 14 3.93 10.06 34.92
N ILE A 15 3.10 10.60 34.03
CA ILE A 15 3.16 12.01 33.61
C ILE A 15 2.38 12.88 34.59
N SER A 16 1.12 12.51 34.87
CA SER A 16 0.22 13.33 35.69
C SER A 16 -1.01 12.53 36.12
N SER A 17 -1.90 13.16 36.88
CA SER A 17 -3.23 12.61 37.17
C SER A 17 -4.32 13.48 36.56
N THR A 18 -5.45 12.87 36.19
CA THR A 18 -6.61 13.56 35.63
C THR A 18 -7.90 13.05 36.25
N TYR A 19 -8.98 13.81 36.18
CA TYR A 19 -10.26 13.38 36.73
C TYR A 19 -10.96 12.37 35.80
N LEU A 20 -11.74 11.45 36.37
CA LEU A 20 -12.39 10.35 35.64
C LEU A 20 -13.14 10.78 34.38
N LYS A 21 -13.88 11.90 34.41
CA LYS A 21 -14.61 12.39 33.23
C LYS A 21 -13.65 12.72 32.07
N ARG A 22 -12.49 13.31 32.35
CA ARG A 22 -11.47 13.63 31.34
C ARG A 22 -10.80 12.37 30.82
N ALA A 23 -10.44 11.44 31.70
CA ALA A 23 -9.88 10.14 31.32
C ALA A 23 -10.81 9.39 30.35
N LYS A 24 -12.10 9.27 30.69
CA LYS A 24 -13.12 8.68 29.81
C LYS A 24 -13.20 9.41 28.46
N GLN A 25 -13.13 10.74 28.45
CA GLN A 25 -13.15 11.52 27.22
C GLN A 25 -11.90 11.29 26.36
N LEU A 26 -10.71 11.19 26.97
CA LEU A 26 -9.47 10.90 26.27
C LEU A 26 -9.50 9.51 25.63
N VAL A 27 -10.01 8.51 26.35
CA VAL A 27 -10.17 7.14 25.81
C VAL A 27 -11.24 7.08 24.73
N LYS A 28 -12.40 7.71 24.93
CA LYS A 28 -13.46 7.81 23.90
C LYS A 28 -12.94 8.46 22.62
N LYS A 29 -12.09 9.47 22.78
CA LYS A 29 -11.40 10.15 21.69
C LYS A 29 -10.07 9.47 21.37
N GLY A 30 -9.87 8.16 21.54
CA GLY A 30 -8.66 7.45 21.07
C GLY A 30 -7.27 8.03 21.42
N ARG A 31 -7.15 8.97 22.37
CA ARG A 31 -5.91 9.64 22.77
C ARG A 31 -5.20 8.89 23.90
N ALA A 32 -5.92 7.97 24.55
CA ALA A 32 -5.42 7.14 25.63
C ALA A 32 -6.14 5.79 25.62
N LYS A 33 -5.58 4.80 26.30
CA LYS A 33 -6.25 3.52 26.59
C LYS A 33 -6.24 3.23 28.08
N TRP A 34 -7.29 2.56 28.58
CA TRP A 34 -7.29 2.04 29.94
C TRP A 34 -6.30 0.90 30.05
N LEU A 35 -5.48 0.94 31.10
CA LEU A 35 -4.68 -0.21 31.52
C LEU A 35 -5.39 -0.94 32.65
N ASN A 36 -5.90 -0.18 33.60
CA ASN A 36 -6.56 -0.65 34.82
C ASN A 36 -7.67 0.36 35.18
N GLU A 37 -8.45 0.08 36.23
CA GLU A 37 -9.56 0.96 36.65
C GLU A 37 -9.13 2.41 36.97
N ASP A 38 -7.88 2.59 37.38
CA ASP A 38 -7.34 3.87 37.86
C ASP A 38 -6.21 4.43 37.00
N THR A 39 -5.90 3.79 35.86
CA THR A 39 -4.73 4.15 35.05
C THR A 39 -5.05 4.13 33.57
N ILE A 40 -4.70 5.22 32.89
CA ILE A 40 -4.70 5.32 31.42
C ILE A 40 -3.28 5.52 30.89
N LYS A 41 -3.00 4.95 29.72
CA LYS A 41 -1.78 5.15 28.95
C LYS A 41 -2.07 6.06 27.75
N LEU A 42 -1.34 7.16 27.61
CA LEU A 42 -1.42 8.01 26.42
C LEU A 42 -0.93 7.24 25.20
N ILE A 43 -1.58 7.46 24.07
CA ILE A 43 -1.18 6.87 22.79
C ILE A 43 -0.36 7.94 22.07
N ALA A 44 0.95 7.72 21.91
CA ALA A 44 1.85 8.71 21.28
C ALA A 44 1.72 8.82 19.75
N SER A 45 0.61 8.38 19.15
CA SER A 45 0.44 8.50 17.69
C SER A 45 0.18 9.96 17.31
N ASN A 46 0.96 10.46 16.35
CA ASN A 46 0.87 11.78 15.71
C ASN A 46 -0.41 11.98 14.86
N THR A 47 -1.53 11.38 15.27
CA THR A 47 -2.75 11.26 14.46
C THR A 47 -3.99 11.37 15.33
N TYR A 48 -4.17 12.51 15.99
CA TYR A 48 -5.44 12.83 16.65
C TYR A 48 -5.97 14.25 16.34
N TYR A 49 -5.72 14.70 15.12
CA TYR A 49 -6.47 15.74 14.42
C TYR A 49 -6.98 15.24 13.05
N GLY A 50 -7.31 13.94 12.95
CA GLY A 50 -7.80 13.33 11.70
C GLY A 50 -9.33 13.16 11.61
N GLU A 51 -10.10 13.51 12.64
CA GLU A 51 -11.54 13.17 12.72
C GLU A 51 -12.50 14.37 12.71
N VAL A 52 -12.06 15.54 12.27
CA VAL A 52 -12.98 16.64 11.92
C VAL A 52 -12.53 17.22 10.59
N LYS A 53 -13.27 16.84 9.53
CA LYS A 53 -13.10 17.22 8.12
C LYS A 53 -12.21 16.28 7.28
N LEU A 54 -12.68 15.03 7.14
CA LEU A 54 -12.49 14.27 5.91
C LEU A 54 -13.84 13.65 5.46
N MET A 55 -14.85 14.51 5.30
CA MET A 55 -15.91 14.26 4.33
C MET A 55 -15.35 14.62 2.95
N SER A 56 -14.49 13.76 2.42
CA SER A 56 -14.05 13.71 1.01
C SER A 56 -12.80 12.83 0.94
N ILE A 57 -12.87 11.77 0.13
CA ILE A 57 -11.83 10.76 -0.13
C ILE A 57 -11.87 9.60 0.89
N GLU A 58 -13.01 8.92 0.90
CA GLU A 58 -13.02 7.47 0.96
C GLU A 58 -12.18 6.91 -0.19
N SER A 59 -10.98 6.44 0.12
CA SER A 59 -10.34 5.32 -0.57
C SER A 59 -9.14 4.86 0.26
N LYS A 60 -9.43 4.31 1.45
CA LYS A 60 -8.54 3.27 1.98
C LYS A 60 -8.73 2.11 1.00
N GLU A 61 -7.90 2.06 -0.02
CA GLU A 61 -7.78 0.89 -0.89
C GLU A 61 -7.36 -0.27 0.01
N ILE A 62 -8.35 -0.98 0.54
CA ILE A 62 -8.18 -2.36 0.91
C ILE A 62 -7.86 -3.00 -0.43
N LEU A 63 -6.57 -3.22 -0.68
CA LEU A 63 -6.08 -3.98 -1.83
C LEU A 63 -6.88 -5.27 -1.86
N ASN A 64 -7.86 -5.34 -2.75
CA ASN A 64 -8.72 -6.48 -2.87
C ASN A 64 -7.86 -7.57 -3.50
N ILE A 65 -7.34 -8.46 -2.65
CA ILE A 65 -6.37 -9.49 -3.02
C ILE A 65 -6.92 -10.31 -4.19
N ASP A 66 -8.24 -10.53 -4.23
CA ASP A 66 -8.91 -11.23 -5.33
C ASP A 66 -8.83 -10.47 -6.65
N LEU A 67 -8.96 -9.14 -6.63
CA LEU A 67 -8.80 -8.30 -7.82
C LEU A 67 -7.33 -8.28 -8.30
N ILE A 68 -6.38 -8.24 -7.36
CA ILE A 68 -4.95 -8.29 -7.69
C ILE A 68 -4.59 -9.64 -8.30
N GLN A 69 -5.11 -10.72 -7.72
CA GLN A 69 -4.90 -12.06 -8.25
C GLN A 69 -5.49 -12.21 -9.65
N ALA A 70 -6.75 -11.79 -9.86
CA ALA A 70 -7.37 -11.81 -11.18
C ALA A 70 -6.61 -10.95 -12.20
N PHE A 71 -6.05 -9.81 -11.78
CA PHE A 71 -5.25 -8.94 -12.63
C PHE A 71 -3.91 -9.58 -12.99
N ILE A 72 -3.23 -10.23 -12.04
CA ILE A 72 -1.99 -10.98 -12.29
C ILE A 72 -2.26 -12.15 -13.23
N GLU A 73 -3.33 -12.92 -13.02
CA GLU A 73 -3.73 -14.02 -13.91
C GLU A 73 -4.02 -13.51 -15.32
N LYS A 74 -4.68 -12.35 -15.44
CA LYS A 74 -4.91 -11.71 -16.74
C LYS A 74 -3.59 -11.36 -17.42
N ILE A 75 -2.64 -10.71 -16.72
CA ILE A 75 -1.33 -10.34 -17.28
C ILE A 75 -0.56 -11.59 -17.73
N ILE A 76 -0.54 -12.65 -16.93
CA ILE A 76 0.17 -13.90 -17.26
C ILE A 76 -0.41 -14.55 -18.52
N ASN A 77 -1.74 -14.49 -18.68
CA ASN A 77 -2.43 -15.08 -19.83
C ASN A 77 -2.49 -14.16 -21.05
N GLU A 78 -2.04 -12.91 -20.94
CA GLU A 78 -2.12 -11.92 -22.01
C GLU A 78 -1.00 -12.15 -23.05
N ASN A 79 -1.21 -13.15 -23.91
CA ASN A 79 -0.30 -13.53 -24.99
C ASN A 79 -0.60 -12.84 -26.33
N SER A 80 -1.51 -11.87 -26.36
CA SER A 80 -2.02 -11.26 -27.60
C SER A 80 -0.93 -10.64 -28.49
N VAL A 81 0.13 -10.11 -27.88
CA VAL A 81 1.28 -9.54 -28.61
C VAL A 81 2.13 -10.64 -29.24
N SER A 82 2.40 -11.71 -28.48
CA SER A 82 3.15 -12.89 -28.96
C SER A 82 2.41 -13.60 -30.09
N GLU A 83 1.10 -13.78 -29.96
CA GLU A 83 0.25 -14.39 -30.98
C GLU A 83 0.27 -13.58 -32.29
N LYS A 84 0.12 -12.26 -32.21
CA LYS A 84 0.23 -11.37 -33.39
C LYS A 84 1.60 -11.42 -34.04
N ALA A 85 2.67 -11.44 -33.24
CA ALA A 85 4.03 -11.55 -33.76
C ALA A 85 4.25 -12.88 -34.49
N ILE A 86 3.77 -14.00 -33.92
CA ILE A 86 3.85 -15.32 -34.54
C ILE A 86 3.05 -15.35 -35.85
N ASP A 87 1.85 -14.78 -35.88
CA ASP A 87 1.00 -14.75 -37.09
C ASP A 87 1.69 -13.97 -38.23
N GLU A 88 2.27 -12.80 -37.93
CA GLU A 88 3.04 -12.02 -38.91
C GLU A 88 4.31 -12.74 -39.38
N ILE A 89 5.06 -13.37 -38.46
CA ILE A 89 6.27 -14.13 -38.82
C ILE A 89 5.91 -15.36 -39.67
N SER A 90 4.78 -16.02 -39.40
CA SER A 90 4.32 -17.20 -40.12
C SER A 90 3.95 -16.91 -41.57
N LYS A 91 3.55 -15.67 -41.89
CA LYS A 91 3.26 -15.21 -43.26
C LYS A 91 4.52 -15.03 -44.12
N LEU A 92 5.70 -14.99 -43.51
CA LEU A 92 6.95 -14.86 -44.25
C LEU A 92 7.33 -16.21 -44.87
N SER A 93 7.80 -16.19 -46.12
CA SER A 93 8.22 -17.39 -46.85
C SER A 93 9.70 -17.74 -46.69
N ASN A 94 10.51 -16.80 -46.19
CA ASN A 94 11.96 -16.96 -46.05
C ASN A 94 12.34 -17.16 -44.58
N GLU A 95 13.00 -18.29 -44.28
CA GLU A 95 13.43 -18.67 -42.93
C GLU A 95 14.46 -17.72 -42.31
N ASP A 96 15.40 -17.18 -43.10
CA ASP A 96 16.38 -16.20 -42.60
C ASP A 96 15.69 -14.89 -42.20
N LEU A 97 14.67 -14.49 -42.97
CA LEU A 97 13.86 -13.32 -42.66
C LEU A 97 13.00 -13.55 -41.40
N LYS A 98 12.47 -14.76 -41.20
CA LYS A 98 11.78 -15.14 -39.96
C LYS A 98 12.71 -15.06 -38.76
N ALA A 99 13.91 -15.64 -38.86
CA ALA A 99 14.90 -15.61 -37.80
C ALA A 99 15.29 -14.17 -37.42
N ALA A 100 15.53 -13.32 -38.41
CA ALA A 100 15.82 -11.90 -38.19
C ALA A 100 14.68 -11.15 -37.50
N LYS A 101 13.42 -11.44 -37.89
CA LYS A 101 12.24 -10.82 -37.27
C LYS A 101 12.00 -11.31 -35.84
N ILE A 102 12.25 -12.58 -35.56
CA ILE A 102 12.20 -13.13 -34.20
C ILE A 102 13.23 -12.43 -33.32
N LEU A 103 14.48 -12.30 -33.79
CA LEU A 103 15.53 -11.56 -33.08
C LEU A 103 15.11 -10.11 -32.78
N GLN A 104 14.55 -9.41 -33.77
CA GLN A 104 14.06 -8.03 -33.59
C GLN A 104 12.98 -7.91 -32.51
N VAL A 105 12.06 -8.88 -32.44
CA VAL A 105 11.01 -8.93 -31.41
C VAL A 105 11.63 -9.15 -30.03
N VAL A 106 12.57 -10.09 -29.90
CA VAL A 106 13.27 -10.38 -28.64
C VAL A 106 14.02 -9.15 -28.13
N GLU A 107 14.83 -8.50 -28.98
CA GLU A 107 15.58 -7.30 -28.61
C GLU A 107 14.66 -6.15 -28.17
N SER A 108 13.55 -5.96 -28.87
CA SER A 108 12.58 -4.90 -28.54
C SER A 108 11.90 -5.16 -27.19
N HIS A 109 11.60 -6.42 -26.90
CA HIS A 109 11.00 -6.82 -25.63
C HIS A 109 11.97 -6.68 -24.45
N ASP A 110 13.23 -7.07 -24.62
CA ASP A 110 14.26 -6.92 -23.57
C ASP A 110 14.56 -5.44 -23.29
N ARG A 111 14.57 -4.60 -24.33
CA ARG A 111 14.67 -3.15 -24.17
C ARG A 111 13.51 -2.59 -23.35
N ALA A 112 12.27 -2.94 -23.70
CA ALA A 112 11.08 -2.47 -22.99
C ALA A 112 11.09 -2.89 -21.51
N LYS A 113 11.48 -4.13 -21.20
CA LYS A 113 11.66 -4.60 -19.81
C LYS A 113 12.66 -3.74 -19.03
N THR A 114 13.79 -3.44 -19.66
CA THR A 114 14.85 -2.62 -19.04
C THR A 114 14.37 -1.20 -18.78
N GLU A 115 13.66 -0.59 -19.73
CA GLU A 115 13.06 0.74 -19.59
C GLU A 115 12.01 0.79 -18.48
N ILE A 116 11.13 -0.21 -18.41
CA ILE A 116 10.13 -0.34 -17.33
C ILE A 116 10.84 -0.45 -15.97
N ALA A 117 11.84 -1.33 -15.85
CA ALA A 117 12.59 -1.50 -14.61
C ALA A 117 13.30 -0.20 -14.18
N ALA A 118 13.91 0.52 -15.13
CA ALA A 118 14.55 1.82 -14.87
C ALA A 118 13.53 2.88 -14.44
N ALA A 119 12.36 2.93 -15.08
CA ALA A 119 11.28 3.85 -14.70
C ALA A 119 10.81 3.60 -13.26
N PHE A 120 10.59 2.34 -12.86
CA PHE A 120 10.24 2.00 -11.49
C PHE A 120 11.35 2.35 -10.49
N ALA A 121 12.62 2.02 -10.80
CA ALA A 121 13.75 2.34 -9.94
C ALA A 121 13.91 3.86 -9.71
N SER A 122 13.64 4.68 -10.73
CA SER A 122 13.67 6.15 -10.62
C SER A 122 12.58 6.72 -9.71
N GLN A 123 11.44 6.03 -9.58
CA GLN A 123 10.33 6.44 -8.71
C GLN A 123 10.55 6.07 -7.24
N LEU A 124 11.31 5.00 -6.97
CA LEU A 124 11.65 4.56 -5.61
C LEU A 124 12.75 5.39 -4.94
N ASN A 125 13.56 6.10 -5.73
CA ASN A 125 14.67 6.94 -5.25
C ASN A 125 14.28 8.42 -5.08
N LYS A 126 12.98 8.74 -5.04
CA LYS A 126 12.42 10.08 -4.77
C LYS A 126 11.86 10.16 -3.35
#